data_AF-A0A2A6EFT9-F1
#
_entry.id   AF-A0A2A6EFT9-F1
#
_cell.length_a   1.000
_cell.length_b   1.000
_cell.length_c   1.000
_cell.angle_alpha   90.00
_cell.angle_beta   90.00
_cell.angle_gamma   90.00
#
_symmetry.space_group_name_H-M   'P 1'
#
loop_
_entity.id
_entity.type
_entity.pdbx_description
1 polymer ?
#
loop_
_entity_poly.entity_id
_entity_poly.type
_entity_poly.pdbx_seq_one_letter_code
_entity_poly.pdbx_strand_id
1 'polypeptide(L)'
;MERKIIESGTTLRWHNSKEELPNLKDRNDTLMCLVNRDGNLHLNVWNQYYQVWDDEYGDDYEMNKETELEWFPLETMKEGEIIKL
;
A
#
# COMPACT_ATOMS: atom_id res chain seq x y z
N MET A 1 -14.22 3.85 -12.32
CA MET A 1 -13.65 3.31 -11.07
C MET A 1 -14.83 2.84 -10.22
N GLU A 2 -14.84 1.57 -9.85
CA GLU A 2 -15.90 1.00 -9.00
C GLU A 2 -15.71 1.53 -7.55
N ARG A 3 -16.82 1.85 -6.86
CA ARG A 3 -16.74 2.31 -5.47
C ARG A 3 -16.50 1.10 -4.57
N LYS A 4 -15.41 1.13 -3.80
CA LYS A 4 -15.16 0.17 -2.71
C LYS A 4 -15.67 0.77 -1.40
N ILE A 5 -16.55 0.04 -0.71
CA ILE A 5 -17.10 0.45 0.58
C ILE A 5 -16.48 -0.45 1.65
N ILE A 6 -15.83 0.16 2.65
CA ILE A 6 -15.38 -0.54 3.85
C ILE A 6 -16.45 -0.32 4.92
N GLU A 7 -17.11 -1.40 5.35
CA GLU A 7 -18.18 -1.31 6.33
C GLU A 7 -17.65 -1.09 7.74
N SER A 8 -18.43 -0.41 8.57
CA SER A 8 -18.11 -0.25 9.99
C SER A 8 -17.95 -1.61 10.66
N GLY A 9 -16.87 -1.79 11.42
CA GLY A 9 -16.54 -3.07 12.08
C GLY A 9 -15.72 -4.03 11.21
N THR A 10 -15.36 -3.64 9.98
CA THR A 10 -14.40 -4.39 9.17
C THR A 10 -13.04 -4.42 9.87
N THR A 11 -12.51 -5.61 10.12
CA THR A 11 -11.13 -5.79 10.59
C THR A 11 -10.19 -5.85 9.40
N LEU A 12 -9.23 -4.92 9.35
CA LEU A 12 -8.16 -4.91 8.34
C LEU A 12 -6.92 -5.57 8.92
N ARG A 13 -6.25 -6.40 8.12
CA ARG A 13 -4.94 -6.95 8.46
C ARG A 13 -3.88 -6.01 7.91
N TRP A 14 -3.33 -5.18 8.80
CA TRP A 14 -2.27 -4.26 8.46
C TRP A 14 -0.93 -4.97 8.31
N HIS A 15 -0.10 -4.44 7.41
CA HIS A 15 1.27 -4.86 7.18
C HIS A 15 2.22 -3.76 7.64
N ASN A 16 3.31 -4.12 8.32
CA ASN A 16 4.34 -3.16 8.73
C ASN A 16 5.34 -2.96 7.57
N SER A 17 5.52 -1.74 7.08
CA SER A 17 6.41 -1.45 5.94
C SER A 17 7.88 -1.82 6.18
N LYS A 18 8.31 -1.96 7.43
CA LYS A 18 9.66 -2.41 7.80
C LYS A 18 9.83 -3.92 7.73
N GLU A 19 8.73 -4.67 7.75
CA GLU A 19 8.72 -6.13 7.75
C GLU A 19 8.21 -6.70 6.42
N GLU A 20 7.24 -6.02 5.80
CA GLU A 20 6.50 -6.52 4.65
C GLU A 20 6.23 -5.39 3.64
N LEU A 21 6.47 -5.66 2.35
CA LEU A 21 6.15 -4.75 1.25
C LEU A 21 5.33 -5.47 0.16
N PRO A 22 4.52 -4.73 -0.62
CA PRO A 22 3.86 -5.30 -1.78
C PRO A 22 4.86 -5.75 -2.85
N ASN A 23 4.58 -6.88 -3.47
CA ASN A 23 5.34 -7.47 -4.57
C ASN A 23 4.40 -7.89 -5.70
N LEU A 24 4.19 -6.98 -6.62
CA LEU A 24 3.29 -7.15 -7.75
C LEU A 24 3.97 -7.97 -8.84
N LYS A 25 3.18 -8.57 -9.73
CA LYS A 25 3.71 -9.46 -10.77
C LYS A 25 4.50 -8.70 -11.83
N ASP A 26 4.01 -7.55 -12.29
CA ASP A 26 4.76 -6.68 -13.19
C ASP A 26 5.53 -5.63 -12.39
N ARG A 27 6.79 -5.38 -12.77
CA ARG A 27 7.62 -4.37 -12.13
C ARG A 27 7.01 -2.96 -12.26
N ASN A 28 6.25 -2.70 -13.32
CA ASN A 28 5.62 -1.40 -13.57
C ASN A 28 4.23 -1.27 -12.97
N ASP A 29 3.72 -2.32 -12.31
CA ASP A 29 2.44 -2.25 -11.64
C ASP A 29 2.53 -1.32 -10.42
N THR A 30 1.38 -0.76 -10.09
CA THR A 30 1.17 0.00 -8.87
C THR A 30 0.04 -0.61 -8.07
N LEU A 31 -0.02 -0.29 -6.77
CA LEU A 31 -1.05 -0.79 -5.89
C LEU A 31 -1.60 0.33 -5.01
N MET A 32 -2.91 0.52 -5.09
CA MET A 32 -3.63 1.42 -4.20
C MET A 32 -3.66 0.84 -2.77
N CYS A 33 -3.15 1.60 -1.82
CA CYS A 33 -3.08 1.23 -0.42
C CYS A 33 -3.76 2.27 0.46
N LEU A 34 -4.41 1.79 1.51
CA LEU A 34 -4.67 2.61 2.68
C LEU A 34 -3.41 2.55 3.55
N VAL A 35 -2.87 3.71 3.88
CA VAL A 35 -1.67 3.86 4.70
C VAL A 35 -2.04 4.51 6.02
N ASN A 36 -1.57 3.95 7.13
CA ASN A 36 -1.62 4.58 8.44
C ASN A 36 -0.21 5.09 8.79
N ARG A 37 -0.08 6.42 8.91
CA ARG A 37 1.15 7.08 9.35
C ARG A 37 0.83 7.98 10.52
N ASP A 38 1.47 7.72 11.66
CA ASP A 38 1.28 8.50 12.90
C ASP A 38 -0.19 8.61 13.35
N GLY A 39 -1.00 7.58 13.09
CA GLY A 39 -2.43 7.54 13.41
C GLY A 39 -3.35 8.23 12.40
N ASN A 40 -2.80 8.73 11.29
CA ASN A 40 -3.57 9.34 10.21
C ASN A 40 -3.67 8.38 9.02
N LEU A 41 -4.86 8.31 8.43
CA LEU A 41 -5.13 7.47 7.27
C LEU A 41 -5.00 8.26 5.98
N HIS A 42 -4.22 7.71 5.04
CA HIS A 42 -3.91 8.29 3.75
C HIS A 42 -4.20 7.27 2.64
N LEU A 43 -4.62 7.77 1.47
CA LEU A 43 -4.62 6.98 0.25
C LEU A 43 -3.28 7.20 -0.43
N ASN A 44 -2.57 6.10 -0.69
CA ASN A 44 -1.26 6.14 -1.32
C ASN A 44 -1.19 5.06 -2.39
N VAL A 45 -0.27 5.24 -3.32
CA VAL A 45 0.05 4.27 -4.35
C VAL A 45 1.44 3.70 -4.09
N TRP A 46 1.53 2.39 -3.87
CA TRP A 46 2.82 1.72 -3.92
C TRP A 46 3.29 1.62 -5.37
N ASN A 47 4.40 2.27 -5.66
CA ASN A 47 5.05 2.23 -6.96
C ASN A 47 6.19 1.20 -6.93
N GLN A 48 5.94 0.01 -7.48
CA GLN A 48 6.92 -1.07 -7.45
C GLN A 48 8.19 -0.75 -8.25
N TYR A 49 8.05 -0.02 -9.35
CA TYR A 49 9.17 0.27 -10.24
C TYR A 49 10.26 1.10 -9.54
N TYR A 50 9.82 2.14 -8.82
CA TYR A 50 10.68 3.05 -8.07
C TYR A 50 10.87 2.64 -6.60
N GLN A 51 10.06 1.71 -6.10
CA GLN A 51 9.98 1.31 -4.69
C GLN A 51 9.74 2.50 -3.76
N VAL A 52 8.65 3.21 -4.02
CA VAL A 52 8.22 4.39 -3.25
C VAL A 52 6.72 4.33 -3.01
N TRP A 53 6.28 5.09 -2.01
CA TRP A 53 4.88 5.40 -1.79
C TRP A 53 4.62 6.77 -2.40
N ASP A 54 3.91 6.77 -3.52
CA ASP A 54 3.41 7.97 -4.16
C ASP A 54 2.08 8.37 -3.52
N ASP A 55 1.62 9.58 -3.83
CA ASP A 55 0.28 10.03 -3.47
C ASP A 55 -0.81 9.20 -4.18
N GLU A 56 -2.08 9.57 -3.99
CA GLU A 56 -3.23 8.90 -4.60
C GLU A 56 -3.27 8.92 -6.15
N TYR A 57 -2.50 9.81 -6.79
CA TYR A 57 -2.43 9.92 -8.24
C TYR A 57 -1.29 9.09 -8.83
N GLY A 58 -0.25 8.80 -8.04
CA GLY A 58 0.85 7.91 -8.42
C GLY A 58 1.88 8.56 -9.33
N ASP A 59 1.89 9.89 -9.41
CA ASP A 59 2.85 10.67 -10.22
C ASP A 59 3.77 11.57 -9.39
N ASP A 60 3.47 11.77 -8.10
CA ASP A 60 4.30 12.52 -7.16
C ASP A 60 4.87 11.62 -6.07
N TYR A 61 6.20 11.62 -5.95
CA TYR A 61 6.91 10.99 -4.83
C TYR A 61 6.47 11.63 -3.51
N GLU A 62 5.93 10.81 -2.60
CA GLU A 62 5.61 11.25 -1.24
C GLU A 62 6.61 10.71 -0.23
N MET A 63 6.87 9.39 -0.26
CA MET A 63 7.67 8.71 0.75
C MET A 63 8.51 7.58 0.14
N ASN A 64 9.73 7.39 0.64
CA ASN A 64 10.55 6.23 0.25
C ASN A 64 10.04 4.95 0.92
N LYS A 65 10.41 3.78 0.38
CA LYS A 65 10.06 2.46 0.94
C LYS A 65 10.48 2.23 2.40
N GLU A 66 11.48 2.95 2.88
CA GLU A 66 12.00 2.80 4.24
C GLU A 66 11.19 3.61 5.26
N THR A 67 10.19 4.39 4.82
CA THR A 67 9.31 5.13 5.71
C THR A 67 8.50 4.14 6.54
N GLU A 68 8.56 4.28 7.87
CA GLU A 68 7.80 3.44 8.80
C GLU A 68 6.33 3.82 8.75
N LEU A 69 5.50 2.86 8.36
CA LEU A 69 4.05 3.01 8.24
C LEU A 69 3.40 1.63 8.28
N GLU A 70 2.09 1.61 8.52
CA GLU A 70 1.27 0.44 8.30
C GLU A 70 0.50 0.58 7.00
N TRP A 71 0.38 -0.49 6.21
CA TRP A 71 -0.34 -0.46 4.94
C TRP A 71 -1.34 -1.60 4.81
N PHE A 72 -2.41 -1.36 4.05
CA PHE A 72 -3.43 -2.33 3.71
C PHE A 72 -3.82 -2.16 2.22
N PRO A 73 -3.80 -3.24 1.42
CA PRO A 73 -4.13 -3.14 0.00
C PRO A 73 -5.63 -2.93 -0.21
N LEU A 74 -5.98 -1.94 -1.04
CA LEU A 74 -7.36 -1.72 -1.45
C LEU A 74 -7.78 -2.63 -2.62
N GLU A 75 -6.90 -3.52 -3.06
CA GLU A 75 -7.16 -4.57 -4.04
C GLU A 75 -6.93 -5.95 -3.42
N THR A 76 -7.49 -6.99 -4.02
CA THR A 76 -7.25 -8.36 -3.54
C THR A 76 -5.84 -8.78 -3.90
N MET A 77 -4.98 -8.93 -2.89
CA MET A 77 -3.65 -9.51 -3.04
C MET A 77 -3.63 -10.98 -2.60
N LYS A 78 -2.79 -11.78 -3.26
CA LYS A 78 -2.42 -13.12 -2.81
C LYS A 78 -1.27 -13.04 -1.82
N GLU A 79 -1.15 -14.03 -0.93
CA GLU A 79 -0.08 -14.07 0.07
C GLU A 79 1.33 -14.04 -0.55
N GLY A 80 1.51 -14.65 -1.73
CA GLY A 80 2.79 -14.60 -2.47
C GLY A 80 3.10 -13.25 -3.13
N GLU A 81 2.17 -12.30 -3.10
CA GLU A 81 2.36 -10.92 -3.59
C GLU A 81 2.81 -9.98 -2.45
N ILE A 82 3.23 -10.54 -1.32
CA ILE A 82 3.81 -9.81 -0.19
C ILE A 82 5.22 -10.36 0.05
N ILE A 83 6.22 -9.49 0.00
CA ILE A 83 7.61 -9.84 0.35
C ILE A 83 7.84 -9.53 1.82
N LYS A 84 8.49 -10.46 2.53
CA LYS A 84 9.10 -10.21 3.85
C LYS A 84 10.53 -9.68 3.67
N LEU A 85 10.85 -8.58 4.34
CA LEU A 85 12.14 -7.89 4.27
C LEU A 85 13.23 -8.53 5.14
#